data_AF-A0A7C1RK10-F1
#
_entry.id   AF-A0A7C1RK10-F1
#
_cell.length_a   1.000
_cell.length_b   1.000
_cell.length_c   1.000
_cell.angle_alpha   90.00
_cell.angle_beta   90.00
_cell.angle_gamma   90.00
#
_symmetry.space_group_name_H-M   'P 1'
#
loop_
_entity.id
_entity.type
_entity.pdbx_description
1 polymer ?
#
loop_
_entity_poly.entity_id
_entity_poly.type
_entity_poly.pdbx_seq_one_letter_code
_entity_poly.pdbx_strand_id
1 'polypeptide(L)'
;MRVLLLGATGLTGGLVLSELLRRDEVESINLPVRRPLSLDHRKLHQQEIDFDCMDDNAGLFQVDVIICCLGTTIKKAGSQEQFRKVDFGYALK
;
A
#
# COMPACT_ATOMS: atom_id res chain seq x y z
N MET A 1 -11.80 -5.00 12.00
CA MET A 1 -11.16 -5.47 10.75
C MET A 1 -9.74 -4.96 10.63
N ARG A 2 -8.82 -5.81 10.16
CA ARG A 2 -7.44 -5.49 9.79
C ARG A 2 -7.37 -5.27 8.28
N VAL A 3 -6.78 -4.15 7.86
CA VAL A 3 -6.74 -3.74 6.44
C VAL A 3 -5.29 -3.63 5.97
N LEU A 4 -4.99 -4.21 4.80
CA LEU A 4 -3.74 -3.94 4.08
C LEU A 4 -4.04 -2.92 2.98
N LEU A 5 -3.37 -1.75 3.03
CA LEU A 5 -3.50 -0.73 2.00
C LEU A 5 -2.18 -0.55 1.24
N LEU A 6 -2.16 -0.97 -0.01
CA LEU A 6 -1.03 -0.81 -0.91
C LEU A 6 -1.14 0.53 -1.65
N GLY A 7 -0.04 1.26 -1.80
CA GLY A 7 -0.03 2.53 -2.54
C GLY A 7 -0.55 3.75 -1.76
N ALA A 8 -0.52 3.71 -0.42
CA ALA A 8 -0.99 4.79 0.45
C ALA A 8 -0.27 6.14 0.26
N THR A 9 0.93 6.15 -0.33
CA THR A 9 1.67 7.39 -0.64
C THR A 9 1.21 8.08 -1.94
N GLY A 10 0.34 7.43 -2.72
CA GLY A 10 -0.29 8.00 -3.91
C GLY A 10 -1.51 8.86 -3.57
N LEU A 11 -2.02 9.58 -4.58
CA LEU A 11 -3.21 10.45 -4.40
C LEU A 11 -4.42 9.67 -3.88
N THR A 12 -4.83 8.62 -4.59
CA THR A 12 -5.99 7.80 -4.22
C THR A 12 -5.74 7.09 -2.89
N GLY A 13 -4.56 6.48 -2.71
CA GLY A 13 -4.21 5.77 -1.48
C GLY A 13 -4.23 6.67 -0.24
N GLY A 14 -3.78 7.93 -0.36
CA GLY A 14 -3.84 8.90 0.74
C GLY A 14 -5.27 9.27 1.13
N LEU A 15 -6.18 9.41 0.16
CA LEU A 15 -7.60 9.64 0.41
C LEU A 15 -8.24 8.43 1.09
N VAL A 16 -7.97 7.21 0.60
CA VAL A 16 -8.46 5.97 1.21
C VAL A 16 -7.95 5.83 2.65
N LEU A 17 -6.66 6.06 2.89
CA LEU A 17 -6.07 6.02 4.22
C LEU A 17 -6.79 6.98 5.18
N SER A 18 -7.06 8.21 4.73
CA SER A 18 -7.76 9.22 5.53
C SER A 18 -9.15 8.76 5.96
N GLU A 19 -9.89 8.07 5.09
CA GLU A 19 -11.21 7.52 5.44
C GLU A 19 -11.13 6.28 6.33
N LEU A 20 -10.17 5.38 6.08
CA LEU A 20 -9.97 4.19 6.92
C LEU A 20 -9.64 4.56 8.37
N LEU A 21 -8.83 5.60 8.59
CA LEU A 21 -8.44 6.05 9.92
C LEU A 21 -9.65 6.51 10.76
N ARG A 22 -10.69 7.06 10.11
CA ARG A 22 -11.92 7.57 10.76
C ARG A 22 -12.95 6.50 11.07
N ARG A 23 -12.81 5.28 10.53
CA ARG A 23 -13.78 4.19 10.71
C ARG A 23 -13.50 3.40 11.96
N ASP A 24 -14.49 3.27 12.84
CA ASP A 24 -14.34 2.53 14.10
C ASP A 24 -14.24 1.03 13.90
N GLU A 25 -14.86 0.49 12.84
CA GLU A 25 -14.75 -0.92 12.46
C GLU A 25 -13.35 -1.34 11.96
N VAL A 26 -12.49 -0.35 11.66
CA VAL A 26 -11.09 -0.58 11.29
C VAL A 26 -10.24 -0.56 12.56
N GLU A 27 -9.67 -1.72 12.88
CA GLU A 27 -8.84 -1.93 14.06
C GLU A 27 -7.38 -1.58 13.77
N SER A 28 -6.88 -2.01 12.60
CA SER A 28 -5.51 -1.74 12.17
C SER A 28 -5.38 -1.60 10.65
N ILE A 29 -4.39 -0.83 10.23
CA ILE A 29 -4.05 -0.54 8.85
C ILE A 29 -2.57 -0.82 8.65
N ASN A 30 -2.26 -1.88 7.92
CA ASN A 30 -0.91 -2.21 7.50
C ASN A 30 -0.61 -1.48 6.20
N LEU A 31 0.48 -0.71 6.20
CA LEU A 31 0.96 0.08 5.07
C LEU A 31 2.35 -0.38 4.64
N PRO A 32 2.43 -1.29 3.65
CA PRO A 32 3.67 -1.56 2.96
C PRO A 32 4.06 -0.33 2.15
N VAL A 33 5.22 0.23 2.43
CA VAL A 33 5.70 1.46 1.81
C VAL A 33 7.16 1.29 1.39
N ARG A 34 7.59 2.03 0.37
CA ARG A 34 9.02 2.15 0.05
C ARG A 34 9.72 3.23 0.88
N ARG A 35 8.92 4.13 1.47
CA ARG A 35 9.36 5.26 2.30
C ARG A 35 8.25 5.56 3.30
N PRO A 36 8.55 5.70 4.61
CA PRO A 36 7.55 6.04 5.61
C PRO A 36 6.88 7.38 5.34
N LEU A 37 5.58 7.46 5.65
CA LEU A 37 4.83 8.69 5.77
C LEU A 37 5.16 9.35 7.11
N SER A 38 5.26 10.68 7.14
CA SER A 38 5.32 11.48 8.37
C SER A 38 3.94 11.59 9.02
N LEU A 39 3.34 10.44 9.34
CA LEU A 39 2.02 10.30 9.93
C LEU A 39 2.09 9.28 11.06
N ASP A 40 1.63 9.68 12.25
CA ASP A 40 1.54 8.82 13.41
C ASP A 40 0.07 8.66 13.82
N HIS A 41 -0.36 7.42 14.05
CA HIS A 41 -1.72 7.10 14.47
C HIS A 41 -1.79 5.69 15.07
N ARG A 42 -2.60 5.52 16.13
CA ARG A 42 -2.71 4.24 16.87
C ARG A 42 -3.10 3.02 16.02
N LYS A 43 -3.85 3.24 14.94
CA LYS A 43 -4.32 2.19 14.01
C LYS A 43 -3.31 1.91 12.90
N LEU A 44 -2.25 2.70 12.78
CA LEU A 44 -1.39 2.73 11.60
C LEU A 44 -0.10 1.97 11.86
N HIS A 45 0.18 0.98 11.03
CA HIS A 45 1.44 0.23 11.05
C HIS A 45 2.11 0.37 9.69
N GLN A 46 3.22 1.08 9.65
CA GLN A 46 4.00 1.26 8.44
C GLN A 46 5.13 0.23 8.42
N GLN A 47 5.24 -0.52 7.32
CA GLN A 47 6.35 -1.44 7.11
C GLN A 47 7.08 -1.05 5.84
N GLU A 48 8.35 -0.70 5.96
CA GLU A 48 9.19 -0.45 4.79
C GLU A 48 9.52 -1.80 4.15
N ILE A 49 9.13 -1.97 2.88
CA ILE A 49 9.40 -3.19 2.13
C ILE A 49 9.95 -2.87 0.74
N ASP A 50 10.68 -3.83 0.20
CA ASP A 50 10.93 -3.91 -1.23
C ASP A 50 9.76 -4.65 -1.91
N PHE A 51 9.07 -3.95 -2.80
CA PHE A 51 7.96 -4.53 -3.58
C PHE A 51 8.45 -5.56 -4.60
N ASP A 52 9.74 -5.56 -4.94
CA ASP A 52 10.33 -6.61 -5.77
C ASP A 52 10.45 -7.94 -5.04
N CYS A 53 10.60 -7.91 -3.71
CA CYS A 53 10.73 -9.05 -2.81
C CYS A 53 9.51 -9.16 -1.87
N MET A 54 8.31 -8.98 -2.41
CA MET A 54 7.07 -8.99 -1.62
C MET A 54 6.81 -10.34 -0.93
N ASP A 55 7.27 -11.44 -1.53
CA ASP A 55 7.12 -12.80 -0.99
C ASP A 55 7.82 -12.98 0.36
N ASP A 56 8.92 -12.26 0.60
CA ASP A 56 9.64 -12.25 1.89
C ASP A 56 8.78 -11.68 3.02
N ASN A 57 7.71 -10.96 2.67
CA ASN A 57 6.80 -10.30 3.58
C ASN A 57 5.38 -10.89 3.51
N ALA A 58 5.22 -12.16 3.13
CA ALA A 58 3.92 -12.82 2.98
C ALA A 58 3.00 -12.68 4.21
N GLY A 59 3.55 -12.53 5.42
CA GLY A 59 2.80 -12.27 6.64
C GLY A 59 1.95 -10.99 6.61
N LEU A 60 2.32 -9.99 5.79
CA LEU A 60 1.55 -8.75 5.61
C LEU A 60 0.14 -8.97 5.07
N PHE A 61 -0.05 -10.06 4.33
CA PHE A 61 -1.32 -10.41 3.68
C PHE A 61 -2.30 -11.14 4.61
N GLN A 62 -1.91 -11.41 5.87
CA GLN A 62 -2.80 -11.98 6.88
C GLN A 62 -3.75 -10.92 7.46
N VAL A 63 -4.64 -10.43 6.61
CA VAL A 63 -5.62 -9.38 6.92
C VAL A 63 -7.01 -9.79 6.47
N ASP A 64 -8.02 -9.01 6.88
CA ASP A 64 -9.41 -9.30 6.52
C ASP A 64 -9.79 -8.64 5.18
N VAL A 65 -9.14 -7.51 4.85
CA VAL A 65 -9.39 -6.75 3.62
C VAL A 65 -8.07 -6.26 3.02
N ILE A 66 -7.92 -6.41 1.70
CA ILE A 66 -6.83 -5.83 0.93
C ILE A 66 -7.39 -4.75 0.01
N ILE A 67 -6.79 -3.56 0.05
CA ILE A 67 -7.09 -2.46 -0.87
C ILE A 67 -5.81 -2.14 -1.64
N CYS A 68 -5.83 -2.34 -2.96
CA CYS A 68 -4.72 -2.01 -3.82
C CYS A 68 -4.95 -0.66 -4.50
N CYS A 69 -4.15 0.33 -4.13
CA CYS A 69 -4.03 1.61 -4.81
C CYS A 69 -2.64 1.78 -5.44
N LEU A 70 -1.95 0.66 -5.75
CA LEU A 70 -0.73 0.71 -6.55
C LEU A 70 -1.07 1.20 -7.94
N GLY A 71 -0.15 2.01 -8.46
CA GLY A 71 -0.27 2.62 -9.76
C GLY A 71 0.76 3.72 -9.88
N THR A 72 1.20 3.95 -11.10
CA THR A 72 2.09 5.05 -11.43
C THR A 72 1.60 5.69 -12.72
N THR A 73 2.27 6.75 -13.16
CA THR A 73 2.08 7.28 -14.50
C THR A 73 3.29 6.91 -15.34
N ILE A 74 3.14 6.79 -16.66
CA ILE A 74 4.29 6.55 -17.55
C ILE A 74 5.41 7.57 -17.31
N LYS A 75 5.04 8.85 -17.10
CA LYS A 75 5.98 9.92 -16.78
C LYS A 75 6.78 9.65 -15.50
N LYS A 76 6.14 9.15 -14.43
CA LYS A 76 6.80 8.86 -13.15
C LYS A 76 7.58 7.53 -13.20
N ALA A 77 7.10 6.56 -13.98
CA ALA A 77 7.77 5.28 -14.18
C ALA A 77 9.06 5.40 -15.00
N GLY A 78 9.10 6.33 -15.95
CA GLY A 78 10.25 6.55 -16.83
C GLY A 78 10.37 5.55 -17.99
N SER A 79 9.68 4.40 -17.94
CA SER A 79 9.59 3.44 -19.04
C SER A 79 8.27 2.67 -19.02
N GLN A 80 7.91 2.07 -20.16
CA GLN A 80 6.74 1.20 -20.26
C GLN A 80 6.88 -0.07 -19.41
N GLU A 81 8.09 -0.61 -19.31
CA GLU A 81 8.40 -1.78 -18.49
C GLU A 81 8.14 -1.49 -17.01
N GLN A 82 8.68 -0.38 -16.48
CA GLN A 82 8.46 0.02 -15.09
C GLN A 82 7.01 0.39 -14.82
N PHE A 83 6.33 1.00 -15.79
CA PHE A 83 4.89 1.27 -15.70
C PHE A 83 4.11 -0.04 -15.55
N ARG A 84 4.33 -1.00 -16.46
CA ARG A 84 3.67 -2.31 -16.41
C ARG A 84 4.02 -3.07 -15.14
N LYS A 85 5.26 -3.00 -14.66
CA LYS A 85 5.70 -3.64 -13.42
C LYS A 85 4.89 -3.16 -12.21
N VAL A 86 4.67 -1.86 -12.09
CA VAL A 86 3.94 -1.25 -10.96
C VAL A 86 2.44 -1.44 -11.10
N ASP A 87 1.87 -1.10 -12.26
CA ASP A 87 0.41 -1.07 -12.46
C ASP A 87 -0.22 -2.46 -12.67
N PHE A 88 0.59 -3.45 -13.05
CA PHE A 88 0.12 -4.81 -13.34
C PHE A 88 0.93 -5.87 -12.59
N GLY A 89 2.26 -5.82 -12.68
CA GLY A 89 3.14 -6.86 -12.12
C GLY A 89 2.98 -7.06 -10.61
N TYR A 90 3.12 -5.98 -9.83
CA TYR A 90 3.02 -6.08 -8.36
C TYR A 90 1.64 -6.47 -7.85
N ALA A 91 0.57 -6.16 -8.58
CA ALA A 91 -0.79 -6.52 -8.16
C ALA A 91 -1.14 -8.00 -8.40
N LEU A 92 -0.31 -8.73 -9.16
CA LEU A 92 -0.52 -10.14 -9.49
C LEU A 92 0.46 -11.10 -8.79
N LYS A 93 1.41 -10.56 -8.03
CA LYS A 93 2.28 -11.36 -7.17
C LYS A 93 1.53 -11.80 -5.92
#